data_AF-A0A7C4U572-F1
#
_entry.id   AF-A0A7C4U572-F1
#
_cell.length_a   1.000
_cell.length_b   1.000
_cell.length_c   1.000
_cell.angle_alpha   90.00
_cell.angle_beta   90.00
_cell.angle_gamma   90.00
#
_symmetry.space_group_name_H-M   'P 1'
#
loop_
_entity.id
_entity.type
_entity.pdbx_description
1 polymer ?
#
loop_
_entity_poly.entity_id
_entity_poly.type
_entity_poly.pdbx_seq_one_letter_code
_entity_poly.pdbx_strand_id
1 'polypeptide(L)' 'NEGVVNLMMQGSCSGCPSSMITLKAGIEGMMKRMIPEVKEVVAEAE' A
#
# COMPACT_ATOMS: atom_id res chain seq x y z
N ASN A 1 -13.61 -10.51 6.83
CA ASN A 1 -12.35 -9.79 7.13
C ASN A 1 -11.18 -10.52 6.50
N GLU A 2 -10.83 -10.15 5.27
CA GLU A 2 -9.83 -10.86 4.46
C GLU A 2 -8.38 -10.37 4.68
N GLY A 3 -8.16 -9.47 5.65
CA GLY A 3 -6.83 -8.88 5.89
C GLY A 3 -6.38 -7.93 4.79
N VAL A 4 -7.33 -7.38 4.01
CA VAL A 4 -7.08 -6.41 2.94
C VAL A 4 -7.20 -5.00 3.51
N VAL A 5 -6.20 -4.16 3.26
CA VAL A 5 -6.16 -2.76 3.68
C VAL A 5 -6.14 -1.86 2.46
N ASN A 6 -7.16 -1.00 2.32
CA ASN A 6 -7.23 0.00 1.26
C ASN A 6 -6.61 1.30 1.75
N LEU A 7 -5.68 1.86 0.99
CA LEU A 7 -4.97 3.09 1.30
C LEU A 7 -5.08 4.05 0.12
N MET A 8 -5.45 5.30 0.41
CA MET A 8 -5.36 6.39 -0.56
C MET A 8 -3.95 6.98 -0.50
N MET A 9 -3.19 6.88 -1.59
CA MET A 9 -1.80 7.35 -1.62
C MET A 9 -1.74 8.84 -1.99
N GLN A 10 -1.39 9.70 -1.03
CA GLN A 10 -1.19 11.14 -1.26
C GLN A 10 0.29 11.49 -1.46
N GLY A 11 0.61 12.37 -2.43
CA GLY A 11 1.97 12.90 -2.69
C GLY A 11 2.44 12.75 -4.14
N SER A 12 3.65 13.20 -4.49
CA SER A 12 4.17 13.22 -5.89
C SER A 12 4.25 11.85 -6.60
N CYS A 13 4.08 10.75 -5.86
CA CYS A 13 3.97 9.40 -6.41
C CYS A 13 2.56 9.06 -6.93
N SER A 14 1.58 9.94 -6.74
CA SER A 14 0.16 9.77 -7.14
C SER A 14 -0.07 9.71 -8.65
N GLY A 15 0.92 10.10 -9.47
CA GLY A 15 0.81 10.02 -10.94
C GLY A 15 1.88 9.17 -11.63
N CYS A 16 2.86 8.65 -10.89
CA CYS A 16 3.96 7.88 -11.47
C CYS A 16 3.80 6.39 -11.14
N PRO A 17 3.48 5.53 -12.14
CA PRO A 17 3.22 4.12 -11.88
C PRO A 17 4.42 3.38 -11.29
N SER A 18 5.65 3.80 -11.61
CA SER A 18 6.86 3.20 -11.03
C SER A 18 6.98 3.51 -9.53
N SER A 19 6.73 4.76 -9.12
CA SER A 19 6.79 5.16 -7.72
C SER A 19 5.67 4.55 -6.89
N MET A 20 4.47 4.35 -7.46
CA MET A 20 3.37 3.65 -6.78
C MET A 20 3.73 2.21 -6.42
N ILE A 21 4.34 1.46 -7.34
CA ILE A 21 4.71 0.07 -7.12
C ILE A 21 5.70 -0.03 -5.96
N THR A 22 6.75 0.81 -5.98
CA THR A 22 7.77 0.81 -4.92
C THR A 22 7.18 1.24 -3.57
N LEU A 23 6.34 2.29 -3.54
CA LEU A 23 5.74 2.78 -2.30
C LEU A 23 4.78 1.74 -1.70
N LYS A 24 3.90 1.17 -2.53
CA LYS A 24 2.96 0.11 -2.13
C LYS A 24 3.70 -1.07 -1.50
N ALA A 25 4.75 -1.56 -2.16
CA ALA A 25 5.53 -2.70 -1.67
C ALA A 25 6.22 -2.40 -0.32
N GLY A 26 6.74 -1.18 -0.14
CA GLY A 26 7.33 -0.74 1.12
C GLY A 26 6.32 -0.70 2.27
N ILE A 27 5.14 -0.13 2.02
CA ILE A 27 4.06 -0.02 3.01
C ILE A 27 3.50 -1.40 3.35
N GLU A 28 3.25 -2.26 2.36
CA GLU A 28 2.77 -3.62 2.57
C GLU A 28 3.74 -4.45 3.42
N GLY A 29 5.04 -4.38 3.12
CA GLY A 29 6.07 -5.06 3.91
C GLY A 29 6.17 -4.54 5.35
N MET A 30 5.98 -3.23 5.56
CA MET A 30 5.94 -2.64 6.89
C MET A 30 4.71 -3.08 7.67
N MET A 31 3.53 -3.01 7.05
CA MET A 31 2.27 -3.39 7.68
C MET A 31 2.24 -4.87 8.04
N LYS A 32 2.72 -5.77 7.18
CA LYS A 32 2.83 -7.21 7.51
C LYS A 32 3.73 -7.49 8.72
N ARG A 33 4.77 -6.67 8.94
CA ARG A 33 5.67 -6.80 10.11
C ARG A 33 5.04 -6.24 11.39
N MET A 34 4.33 -5.12 11.28
CA MET A 34 3.70 -4.46 12.42
C MET A 34 2.37 -5.10 12.82
N ILE A 35 1.64 -5.61 11.84
CA ILE A 35 0.29 -6.14 11.95
C ILE A 35 0.24 -7.45 11.13
N PRO A 36 0.50 -8.61 11.75
CA PRO A 36 0.57 -9.90 11.04
C PRO A 36 -0.77 -10.36 10.44
N GLU A 37 -1.89 -9.72 10.81
CA GLU A 37 -3.22 -9.98 10.24
C GLU A 37 -3.41 -9.36 8.85
N VAL A 38 -2.52 -8.44 8.43
CA VAL A 38 -2.55 -7.83 7.09
C VAL A 38 -2.02 -8.83 6.07
N LYS A 39 -2.83 -9.13 5.06
CA LYS A 39 -2.48 -10.03 3.95
C LYS A 39 -2.16 -9.27 2.67
N GLU A 40 -2.88 -8.18 2.42
CA GLU A 40 -2.74 -7.38 1.21
C GLU A 40 -3.00 -5.91 1.50
N VAL A 41 -2.29 -5.06 0.76
CA VAL A 41 -2.54 -3.62 0.70
C VAL A 41 -2.98 -3.27 -0.72
N VAL A 42 -4.08 -2.56 -0.86
CA VAL A 42 -4.57 -2.01 -2.13
C VAL A 42 -4.41 -0.50 -2.07
N ALA A 43 -3.82 0.07 -3.12
CA ALA A 43 -3.68 1.50 -3.24
C ALA A 43 -4.74 2.04 -4.20
N GLU A 44 -5.53 2.99 -3.74
CA GLU A 44 -6.44 3.77 -4.57
C GLU A 44 -5.71 5.05 -5.01
N ALA A 45 -5.62 5.24 -6.32
CA ALA A 45 -5.11 6.44 -6.95
C ALA A 45 -6.30 7.24 -7.46
N GLU A 46 -6.39 8.52 -7.10
CA GLU A 46 -7.34 9.47 -7.69
C GLU A 46 -6.70 10.13 -8.92
#